data_AF-A0A7J6WQ77-F1
#
_entry.id   AF-A0A7J6WQ77-F1
#
_cell.length_a   1.000
_cell.length_b   1.000
_cell.length_c   1.000
_cell.angle_alpha   90.00
_cell.angle_beta   90.00
_cell.angle_gamma   90.00
#
_symmetry.space_group_name_H-M   'P 1'
#
loop_
_entity.id
_entity.type
_entity.pdbx_description
1 polymer ?
#
loop_
_entity_poly.entity_id
_entity_poly.type
_entity_poly.pdbx_seq_one_letter_code
_entity_poly.pdbx_strand_id
1 'polypeptide(L)' 'MAAEVVEVKARKILVAVDEGEESMYALSWAVTNLLVSSNSKDTLILLHVKIPRVVYTTLDGTGRRMNPATQ' A
#
# COMPACT_ATOMS: atom_id res chain seq x y z
N MET A 1 -34.99 -21.94 21.25
CA MET A 1 -34.07 -21.87 20.08
C MET A 1 -32.85 -21.11 20.54
N ALA A 2 -31.72 -21.81 20.71
CA ALA A 2 -30.48 -21.15 21.09
C ALA A 2 -30.03 -20.30 19.89
N ALA A 3 -29.98 -18.99 20.06
CA ALA A 3 -29.31 -18.13 19.11
C ALA A 3 -27.82 -18.48 19.17
N GLU A 4 -27.30 -19.05 18.09
CA GLU A 4 -25.87 -19.24 17.90
C GLU A 4 -25.25 -17.84 17.88
N VAL A 5 -24.59 -17.48 18.98
CA VAL A 5 -23.81 -16.24 19.05
C VAL A 5 -22.57 -16.48 18.22
N VAL A 6 -22.67 -16.20 16.92
CA VAL A 6 -21.53 -16.21 16.00
C VAL A 6 -20.58 -15.15 16.54
N GLU A 7 -19.49 -15.60 17.16
CA GLU A 7 -18.45 -14.72 17.64
C GLU A 7 -17.86 -14.01 16.41
N VAL A 8 -18.22 -12.74 16.21
CA VAL A 8 -17.73 -11.96 15.08
C VAL A 8 -16.24 -11.73 15.31
N LYS A 9 -15.43 -12.65 14.76
CA LYS A 9 -13.98 -12.58 14.78
C LYS A 9 -13.59 -11.25 14.13
N ALA A 10 -12.88 -10.42 14.89
CA ALA A 10 -12.30 -9.15 14.42
C ALA A 10 -11.67 -9.31 13.03
N ARG A 11 -12.11 -8.52 12.05
CA ARG A 11 -11.62 -8.61 10.68
C ARG A 11 -10.29 -7.88 10.57
N LYS A 12 -9.38 -8.40 9.74
CA LYS A 12 -8.13 -7.72 9.40
C LYS A 12 -8.22 -7.24 7.96
N ILE A 13 -8.11 -5.94 7.75
CA ILE A 13 -8.25 -5.29 6.45
C ILE A 13 -6.89 -4.73 6.06
N LEU A 14 -6.32 -5.18 4.94
CA LEU A 14 -5.07 -4.66 4.40
C LEU A 14 -5.39 -3.66 3.29
N VAL A 15 -4.86 -2.46 3.38
CA VAL A 15 -4.98 -1.42 2.35
C VAL A 15 -3.57 -1.07 1.88
N ALA A 16 -3.28 -1.34 0.61
CA ALA A 16 -2.04 -0.93 -0.03
C ALA A 16 -2.24 0.43 -0.72
N VAL A 17 -1.34 1.37 -0.46
CA VAL A 17 -1.39 2.74 -1.00
C VAL A 17 -0.03 3.12 -1.58
N ASP A 18 -0.04 3.83 -2.70
CA ASP A 18 1.12 4.52 -3.25
C ASP A 18 0.96 6.06 -3.12
N GLU A 19 1.88 6.82 -3.70
CA GLU A 19 1.88 8.30 -3.65
C GLU A 19 0.86 8.93 -4.63
N GLY A 20 0.03 8.13 -5.31
CA GLY A 20 -0.98 8.62 -6.25
C GLY A 20 -2.20 9.24 -5.55
N GLU A 21 -2.82 10.21 -6.20
CA GLU A 21 -4.05 10.85 -5.70
C GLU A 21 -5.20 9.84 -5.63
N GLU A 22 -5.26 8.89 -6.57
CA GLU A 22 -6.28 7.84 -6.61
C GLU A 22 -6.19 6.93 -5.39
N SER A 23 -4.97 6.57 -4.98
CA SER A 23 -4.71 5.76 -3.79
C SER A 23 -5.10 6.48 -2.50
N MET A 24 -4.85 7.79 -2.42
CA MET A 24 -5.26 8.60 -1.26
C MET A 24 -6.77 8.73 -1.15
N TYR A 25 -7.47 8.87 -2.29
CA TYR A 25 -8.93 8.87 -2.32
C TYR A 25 -9.50 7.52 -1.87
N ALA A 26 -8.96 6.42 -2.39
CA ALA A 26 -9.36 5.07 -2.00
C ALA A 26 -9.14 4.81 -0.50
N LEU A 27 -8.04 5.30 0.07
CA LEU A 27 -7.75 5.22 1.50
C LEU A 27 -8.78 5.98 2.33
N SER A 28 -9.11 7.21 1.92
CA SER A 28 -10.09 8.06 2.60
C SER A 28 -11.47 7.39 2.63
N TRP A 29 -11.85 6.76 1.52
CA TRP A 29 -13.07 5.97 1.44
C TRP A 29 -13.00 4.73 2.35
N ALA A 30 -11.89 4.00 2.33
CA ALA A 30 -11.71 2.79 3.13
C ALA A 30 -11.80 3.07 4.63
N VAL A 31 -11.18 4.14 5.12
CA VAL A 31 -11.27 4.52 6.54
C VAL A 31 -12.70 4.89 6.92
N THR A 32 -13.34 5.75 6.12
CA THR A 32 -14.69 6.24 6.40
C THR A 32 -15.72 5.11 6.38
N ASN A 33 -15.63 4.19 5.42
CA ASN A 33 -16.64 3.16 5.23
C ASN A 33 -16.33 1.88 6.00
N LEU A 34 -15.06 1.51 6.21
CA LEU A 34 -14.70 0.22 6.81
C LEU A 34 -14.31 0.31 8.29
N LEU A 35 -13.90 1.46 8.79
CA LEU A 35 -13.53 1.61 10.22
C LEU A 35 -14.56 2.38 11.02
N VAL A 36 -15.10 3.47 10.45
CA VAL A 36 -16.06 4.30 11.18
C VAL A 36 -17.46 3.66 11.20
N SER A 37 -17.84 2.93 10.14
CA SER A 37 -19.19 2.34 10.05
C SER A 37 -19.31 0.97 10.73
N SER A 38 -18.25 0.16 10.75
CA SER A 38 -18.24 -1.17 11.40
C SER A 38 -17.52 -1.13 12.74
N ASN A 39 -18.31 -0.92 13.79
CA ASN A 39 -18.08 -1.26 15.21
C ASN A 39 -16.67 -1.81 15.55
N SER A 40 -15.73 -0.88 15.75
CA SER A 40 -14.45 -0.86 16.52
C SER A 40 -13.52 -2.08 16.68
N LYS A 41 -13.89 -3.29 16.25
CA LYS A 41 -13.07 -4.50 16.41
C LYS A 41 -12.18 -4.79 15.21
N ASP A 42 -12.39 -4.12 14.09
CA ASP A 42 -11.62 -4.37 12.88
C ASP A 42 -10.23 -3.71 12.94
N THR A 43 -9.22 -4.43 12.49
CA THR A 43 -7.83 -3.96 12.44
C THR A 43 -7.49 -3.58 11.00
N LEU A 44 -7.13 -2.31 10.77
CA LEU A 44 -6.61 -1.85 9.49
C LEU A 44 -5.08 -1.96 9.48
N ILE A 45 -4.55 -2.61 8.46
CA ILE A 45 -3.12 -2.68 8.17
C ILE A 45 -2.89 -1.83 6.92
N LEU A 46 -2.08 -0.78 7.04
CA LEU A 46 -1.72 0.10 5.92
C LEU A 46 -0.36 -0.30 5.36
N LEU A 47 -0.30 -0.62 4.08
CA LEU A 47 0.95 -0.89 3.36
C LEU A 47 1.24 0.26 2.40
N HIS A 48 2.24 1.06 2.72
CA HIS A 48 2.71 2.10 1.81
C HIS A 48 3.76 1.53 0.85
N VAL A 49 3.47 1.55 -0.45
CA VAL A 49 4.36 1.07 -1.50
C VAL A 49 5.19 2.23 -2.00
N LYS A 50 6.50 2.16 -1.71
CA LYS A 50 7.49 3.08 -2.28
C LYS A 50 8.25 2.37 -3.39
N ILE A 51 8.08 2.82 -4.62
CA ILE A 51 8.81 2.27 -5.77
C ILE A 51 10.32 2.50 -5.53
N PRO A 52 11.17 1.45 -5.58
CA PRO A 52 12.61 1.61 -5.50
C PRO A 52 13.07 2.53 -6.63
N ARG A 53 13.86 3.57 -6.32
CA ARG A 53 14.41 4.43 -7.36
C ARG A 53 15.23 3.57 -8.32
N VAL A 54 14.92 3.66 -9.61
CA VAL A 54 15.70 2.99 -10.65
C VAL A 54 17.11 3.58 -10.63
N VAL A 55 18.06 2.80 -10.13
CA VAL A 55 19.47 3.14 -10.23
C VAL A 55 19.93 2.63 -11.58
N TYR A 56 20.06 3.52 -12.55
CA TYR A 56 20.73 3.17 -13.81
C TYR A 56 22.20 2.88 -13.51
N THR A 57 22.67 1.70 -13.91
CA THR A 57 24.10 1.41 -13.84
C THR A 57 24.83 2.38 -14.77
N THR A 58 25.95 2.94 -14.34
CA THR A 58 26.84 3.71 -15.24
C THR A 58 27.48 2.86 -16.34
N LEU A 59 27.25 1.55 -16.31
CA LEU A 59 27.65 0.58 -17.31
C LEU A 59 26.57 0.52 -18.39
N ASP A 60 26.94 0.85 -19.62
CA ASP A 60 26.11 0.56 -20.78
C ASP A 60 26.03 -0.97 -21.03
N GLY A 61 25.12 -1.41 -21.91
CA GLY A 61 25.00 -2.82 -22.29
C GLY A 61 26.26 -3.42 -22.95
N THR A 62 27.30 -2.61 -23.18
CA THR A 62 28.61 -3.03 -23.68
C THR A 62 29.66 -3.14 -22.57
N GLY A 63 29.29 -2.90 -21.32
CA GLY A 63 30.19 -2.97 -20.15
C GLY A 63 31.14 -1.78 -20.01
N ARG A 64 30.93 -0.68 -20.76
CA ARG A 64 31.73 0.54 -20.64
C ARG A 64 31.11 1.48 -19.61
N ARG A 65 31.95 2.02 -18.73
CA ARG A 65 31.55 3.11 -17.84
C ARG A 65 31.34 4.37 -18.68
N MET A 66 30.18 4.99 -18.58
CA MET A 66 29.94 6.31 -19.15
C MET A 66 31.00 7.29 -18.61
N ASN A 67 31.77 7.90 -19.52
CA ASN A 67 32.75 8.93 -19.17
C ASN A 67 32.02 10.30 -19.14
N PRO A 68 31.97 10.98 -17.99
CA PRO A 68 31.31 12.29 -17.89
C PRO A 68 32.05 13.41 -18.66
N ALA A 69 33.29 13.20 -19.10
CA ALA A 69 34.08 14.20 -19.84
C ALA A 69 33.82 14.23 -21.37
N THR A 70 32.85 13.44 -21.85
CA THR A 70 32.49 13.34 -23.28
C THR A 70 31.12 13.95 -23.61
N GLN A 71 30.60 14.84 -22.76
CA GLN A 71 29.46 15.70 -23.09
C GLN A 71 29.92 17.04 -23.69
#